data_AF-A0A914LAS8-F1
#
_entry.id   AF-A0A914LAS8-F1
#
_cell.length_a   1.000
_cell.length_b   1.000
_cell.length_c   1.000
_cell.angle_alpha   90.00
_cell.angle_beta   90.00
_cell.angle_gamma   90.00
#
_symmetry.space_group_name_H-M   'P 1'
#
loop_
_entity.id
_entity.type
_entity.pdbx_description
1 polymer ?
#
loop_
_entity_poly.entity_id
_entity_poly.type
_entity_poly.pdbx_seq_one_letter_code
_entity_poly.pdbx_strand_id
1 'polypeptide(L)'
;MIITLIIIFLRLLIQLNAQINNGIFPQEIQIEAKFEQLKWNESKNIFISKNSIENTQKCLKRHFSADSFVCVCNSIHCDQPEEIGKFTGKNAFIYQTDPIKQRLNKKELKIIERKNKGIKLELQNTVKIRINASQQYQKILGFGGAFTDAVGYNLNLLTKKTRMQLLRTYFDKNIGIRYTVGRVPISSCDFSLRVYSYCDTDDDFKLKTFSLAEEDLHMKASTNLYIKFLQKIE
;
A
#
# COMPACT_ATOMS: atom_id res chain seq x y z
N MET A 1 -8.83 5.23 8.64
CA MET A 1 -7.50 5.72 9.07
C MET A 1 -6.62 4.63 9.74
N ILE A 2 -7.21 3.53 10.25
CA ILE A 2 -6.47 2.37 10.79
C ILE A 2 -5.89 1.47 9.67
N ILE A 3 -6.51 1.46 8.48
CA ILE A 3 -6.16 0.57 7.38
C ILE A 3 -4.81 0.93 6.71
N THR A 4 -4.44 2.21 6.64
CA THR A 4 -3.19 2.65 5.99
C THR A 4 -1.94 2.38 6.82
N LEU A 5 -2.07 2.35 8.16
CA LEU A 5 -0.95 1.99 9.05
C LEU A 5 -0.62 0.49 8.98
N ILE A 6 -1.64 -0.36 8.83
CA ILE A 6 -1.49 -1.82 8.79
C ILE A 6 -0.76 -2.27 7.52
N ILE A 7 -1.05 -1.66 6.37
CA ILE A 7 -0.48 -2.06 5.06
C ILE A 7 1.04 -1.79 4.99
N ILE A 8 1.53 -0.68 5.58
CA ILE A 8 2.96 -0.34 5.60
C ILE A 8 3.72 -1.22 6.61
N PHE A 9 3.12 -1.50 7.77
CA PHE A 9 3.77 -2.26 8.84
C PHE A 9 3.97 -3.75 8.49
N LEU A 10 3.09 -4.34 7.69
CA LEU A 10 3.18 -5.76 7.31
C LEU A 10 4.13 -6.05 6.14
N ARG A 11 4.35 -5.09 5.23
CA ARG A 11 5.34 -5.23 4.15
C ARG A 11 6.77 -5.22 4.68
N LEU A 12 7.01 -4.48 5.77
CA LEU A 12 8.23 -4.55 6.55
C LEU A 12 8.50 -5.98 7.00
N LEU A 13 7.51 -6.72 7.52
CA LEU A 13 7.69 -8.07 8.06
C LEU A 13 8.05 -9.14 7.01
N ILE A 14 7.42 -9.10 5.83
CA ILE A 14 7.70 -10.07 4.75
C ILE A 14 9.10 -9.84 4.17
N GLN A 15 9.46 -8.58 3.92
CA GLN A 15 10.77 -8.23 3.41
C GLN A 15 11.86 -8.45 4.47
N LEU A 16 11.55 -8.23 5.77
CA LEU A 16 12.44 -8.61 6.88
C LEU A 16 12.75 -10.10 6.84
N ASN A 17 11.74 -10.97 6.73
CA ASN A 17 11.94 -12.42 6.85
C ASN A 17 12.86 -12.98 5.75
N ALA A 18 12.68 -12.53 4.49
CA ALA A 18 13.59 -12.89 3.40
C ALA A 18 15.02 -12.33 3.62
N GLN A 19 15.15 -11.13 4.16
CA GLN A 19 16.45 -10.50 4.45
C GLN A 19 17.16 -11.16 5.64
N ILE A 20 16.40 -11.63 6.65
CA ILE A 20 16.92 -12.39 7.79
C ILE A 20 17.42 -13.77 7.34
N ASN A 21 16.65 -14.48 6.52
CA ASN A 21 17.05 -15.78 5.97
C ASN A 21 18.30 -15.68 5.08
N ASN A 22 18.50 -14.53 4.42
CA ASN A 22 19.70 -14.22 3.64
C ASN A 22 20.86 -13.64 4.48
N GLY A 23 20.73 -13.59 5.81
CA GLY A 23 21.78 -13.13 6.73
C GLY A 23 22.04 -11.61 6.75
N ILE A 24 21.15 -10.80 6.15
CA ILE A 24 21.30 -9.34 6.08
C ILE A 24 20.94 -8.67 7.43
N PHE A 25 20.03 -9.26 8.19
CA PHE A 25 19.63 -8.79 9.51
C PHE A 25 19.81 -9.88 10.59
N PRO A 26 20.11 -9.52 11.85
CA PRO A 26 20.21 -10.47 12.96
C PRO A 26 18.84 -11.05 13.34
N GLN A 27 18.85 -12.19 14.05
CA GLN A 27 17.63 -12.88 14.50
C GLN A 27 16.83 -12.09 15.56
N GLU A 28 17.48 -11.19 16.28
CA GLU A 28 16.84 -10.25 17.20
C GLU A 28 17.13 -8.81 16.82
N ILE A 29 16.07 -8.01 16.70
CA ILE A 29 16.16 -6.57 16.41
C ILE A 29 15.40 -5.81 17.50
N GLN A 30 16.04 -4.82 18.11
CA GLN A 30 15.40 -3.90 19.05
C GLN A 30 15.26 -2.52 18.43
N ILE A 31 14.04 -2.00 18.41
CA ILE A 31 13.69 -0.65 17.96
C ILE A 31 13.36 0.18 19.19
N GLU A 32 14.01 1.32 19.35
CA GLU A 32 13.74 2.28 20.43
C GLU A 32 13.20 3.58 19.85
N ALA A 33 12.03 4.02 20.33
CA ALA A 33 11.42 5.29 19.95
C ALA A 33 11.14 6.14 21.19
N LYS A 34 11.37 7.46 21.12
CA LYS A 34 11.00 8.39 22.19
C LYS A 34 9.50 8.71 22.12
N PHE A 35 8.84 8.79 23.27
CA PHE A 35 7.39 9.04 23.36
C PHE A 35 6.98 10.37 22.71
N GLU A 36 7.85 11.38 22.72
CA GLU A 36 7.65 12.67 22.04
C GLU A 36 7.58 12.57 20.52
N GLN A 37 8.13 11.50 19.91
CA GLN A 37 8.07 11.23 18.46
C GLN A 37 6.79 10.48 18.05
N LEU A 38 6.04 9.96 19.02
CA LEU A 38 4.78 9.24 18.81
C LEU A 38 3.56 10.16 19.00
N LYS A 39 3.73 11.33 19.62
CA LYS A 39 2.69 12.37 19.66
C LYS A 39 2.67 13.13 18.34
N TRP A 40 1.49 13.16 17.74
CA TRP A 40 1.16 14.04 16.63
C TRP A 40 0.96 15.46 17.13
N ASN A 41 2.05 16.09 17.58
CA ASN A 41 2.01 17.50 17.90
C ASN A 41 2.51 18.30 16.69
N GLU A 42 1.63 19.19 16.26
CA GLU A 42 1.91 20.32 15.41
C GLU A 42 3.16 21.06 15.93
N SER A 43 4.04 21.46 15.01
CA SER A 43 5.17 22.36 15.29
C SER A 43 6.39 21.73 15.99
N LYS A 44 7.20 20.96 15.27
CA LYS A 44 8.67 20.97 15.49
C LYS A 44 9.40 21.03 14.15
N ASN A 45 10.01 22.18 13.88
CA ASN A 45 10.94 22.39 12.77
C ASN A 45 12.17 21.51 12.98
N ILE A 46 12.28 20.44 12.19
CA ILE A 46 13.53 19.67 12.07
C ILE A 46 14.21 20.16 10.79
N PHE A 47 15.31 20.87 10.95
CA PHE A 47 16.21 21.21 9.86
C PHE A 47 16.93 19.92 9.42
N ILE A 48 16.71 19.52 8.17
CA ILE A 48 17.45 18.43 7.52
C ILE A 48 18.10 19.06 6.29
N SER A 49 19.42 18.98 6.20
CA SER A 49 20.19 19.36 5.02
C SER A 49 19.70 18.54 3.83
N LYS A 50 19.01 19.18 2.90
CA LYS A 50 18.63 18.58 1.62
C LYS A 50 19.86 18.49 0.73
N ASN A 51 20.27 17.27 0.43
CA ASN A 51 20.98 16.96 -0.80
C ASN A 51 20.35 15.70 -1.41
N SER A 52 19.43 15.89 -2.34
CA SER A 52 19.20 15.00 -3.49
C SER A 52 18.08 15.58 -4.35
N ILE A 53 18.29 15.49 -5.65
CA ILE A 53 17.46 16.03 -6.73
C ILE A 53 16.15 15.21 -6.77
N GLU A 54 15.03 15.80 -6.33
CA GLU A 54 13.72 15.16 -6.28
C GLU A 54 13.00 15.29 -7.63
N ASN A 55 13.05 14.25 -8.46
CA ASN A 55 12.16 14.11 -9.62
C ASN A 55 11.03 13.11 -9.33
N THR A 56 10.39 13.24 -8.17
CA THR A 56 9.24 12.42 -7.78
C THR A 56 7.99 13.29 -7.82
N GLN A 57 6.96 12.87 -8.58
CA GLN A 57 5.66 13.56 -8.58
C GLN A 57 5.09 13.52 -7.15
N LYS A 58 5.11 14.67 -6.48
CA LYS A 58 4.63 14.81 -5.08
C LYS A 58 3.12 14.99 -5.04
N CYS A 59 2.50 14.58 -3.94
CA CYS A 59 1.08 14.79 -3.68
C CYS A 59 0.67 16.26 -3.82
N LEU A 60 -0.12 16.56 -4.84
CA LEU A 60 -0.84 17.82 -4.96
C LEU A 60 -2.07 17.79 -4.05
N LYS A 61 -1.95 18.45 -2.90
CA LYS A 61 -2.96 18.37 -1.85
C LYS A 61 -4.20 19.17 -2.21
N ARG A 62 -5.36 18.58 -1.97
CA ARG A 62 -6.65 19.27 -1.95
C ARG A 62 -7.41 18.90 -0.68
N HIS A 63 -7.89 19.93 0.01
CA HIS A 63 -8.71 19.78 1.20
C HIS A 63 -10.18 19.87 0.82
N PHE A 64 -10.99 19.09 1.52
CA PHE A 64 -12.44 19.16 1.51
C PHE A 64 -12.92 19.41 2.95
N SER A 65 -14.18 19.11 3.27
CA SER A 65 -14.75 19.27 4.62
C SER A 65 -14.23 18.27 5.67
N ALA A 66 -13.25 17.43 5.34
CA ALA A 66 -12.71 16.39 6.22
C ALA A 66 -11.43 16.83 6.94
N ASP A 67 -11.06 16.12 8.00
CA ASP A 67 -9.87 16.37 8.84
C ASP A 67 -8.52 16.13 8.15
N SER A 68 -8.51 15.96 6.82
CA SER A 68 -7.30 15.69 6.05
C SER A 68 -7.42 16.14 4.59
N PHE A 69 -6.44 15.79 3.79
CA PHE A 69 -6.35 16.11 2.37
C PHE A 69 -6.34 14.85 1.49
N VAL A 70 -6.73 15.03 0.23
CA VAL A 70 -6.50 14.05 -0.83
C VAL A 70 -5.34 14.49 -1.72
N CYS A 71 -4.76 13.54 -2.45
CA CYS A 71 -3.80 13.83 -3.52
C CYS A 71 -4.54 13.86 -4.85
N VAL A 72 -4.43 14.96 -5.57
CA VAL A 72 -5.11 15.16 -6.85
C VAL A 72 -4.32 14.45 -7.95
N CYS A 73 -5.00 13.54 -8.65
CA CYS A 73 -4.46 12.84 -9.81
C CYS A 73 -5.30 13.15 -11.06
N ASN A 74 -4.63 13.29 -12.20
CA ASN A 74 -5.24 13.51 -13.51
C ASN A 74 -4.40 12.82 -14.60
N SER A 75 -4.62 13.21 -15.86
CA SER A 75 -3.95 12.61 -17.02
C SER A 75 -2.47 12.98 -17.14
N ILE A 76 -1.98 14.01 -16.45
CA ILE A 76 -0.60 14.51 -16.55
C ILE A 76 0.19 14.35 -15.24
N HIS A 77 -0.49 14.24 -14.11
CA HIS A 77 0.11 14.20 -12.79
C HIS A 77 -0.61 13.21 -11.89
N CYS A 78 0.14 12.40 -11.16
CA CYS A 78 -0.33 11.68 -9.98
C CYS A 78 0.84 11.36 -9.07
N ASP A 79 0.66 11.42 -7.76
CA ASP A 79 1.75 11.17 -6.83
C ASP A 79 2.18 9.71 -6.80
N GLN A 80 3.46 9.50 -6.49
CA GLN A 80 4.08 8.19 -6.47
C GLN A 80 4.93 8.04 -5.20
N PRO A 81 4.74 6.98 -4.41
CA PRO A 81 5.65 6.69 -3.31
C PRO A 81 7.05 6.45 -3.85
N GLU A 82 8.06 6.97 -3.15
CA GLU A 82 9.44 6.69 -3.50
C GLU A 82 9.75 5.19 -3.42
N GLU A 83 10.62 4.69 -4.30
CA GLU A 83 11.06 3.31 -4.24
C GLU A 83 11.82 3.00 -2.94
N ILE A 84 11.64 1.77 -2.47
CA ILE A 84 12.40 1.22 -1.34
C ILE A 84 13.84 1.07 -1.82
N GLY A 85 14.79 1.67 -1.07
CA GLY A 85 16.21 1.55 -1.37
C GLY A 85 16.77 0.15 -1.07
N LYS A 86 18.08 -0.01 -1.27
CA LYS A 86 18.77 -1.26 -0.94
C LYS A 86 19.01 -1.37 0.57
N PHE A 87 18.67 -2.52 1.15
CA PHE A 87 19.01 -2.84 2.53
C PHE A 87 20.46 -3.31 2.62
N THR A 88 21.18 -2.78 3.60
CA THR A 88 22.62 -3.03 3.84
C THR A 88 22.86 -3.73 5.18
N GLY A 89 21.79 -4.07 5.92
CA GLY A 89 21.86 -4.50 7.31
C GLY A 89 22.11 -3.36 8.31
N LYS A 90 22.56 -2.19 7.83
CA LYS A 90 22.86 -0.99 8.64
C LYS A 90 21.87 0.14 8.42
N ASN A 91 20.82 -0.10 7.65
CA ASN A 91 19.79 0.87 7.35
C ASN A 91 18.39 0.25 7.40
N ALA A 92 17.40 1.11 7.65
CA ALA A 92 15.98 0.80 7.58
C ALA A 92 15.26 1.91 6.82
N PHE A 93 14.16 1.60 6.14
CA PHE A 93 13.32 2.59 5.48
C PHE A 93 11.97 2.69 6.18
N ILE A 94 11.50 3.92 6.36
CA ILE A 94 10.19 4.23 6.95
C ILE A 94 9.39 5.03 5.94
N TYR A 95 8.11 4.65 5.76
CA TYR A 95 7.11 5.45 5.06
C TYR A 95 6.15 6.04 6.08
N GLN A 96 6.00 7.36 6.06
CA GLN A 96 5.16 8.09 7.00
C GLN A 96 4.02 8.80 6.26
N THR A 97 2.80 8.64 6.76
CA THR A 97 1.58 9.31 6.26
C THR A 97 0.89 9.99 7.41
N ASP A 98 0.40 11.21 7.17
CA ASP A 98 -0.08 12.05 8.24
C ASP A 98 -1.27 12.97 7.84
N PRO A 99 -2.40 13.13 8.60
CA PRO A 99 -3.50 13.96 8.15
C PRO A 99 -3.20 15.39 7.71
N ILE A 100 -2.07 15.97 8.12
CA ILE A 100 -1.72 17.38 7.90
C ILE A 100 -0.73 17.53 6.75
N LYS A 101 0.37 16.77 6.78
CA LYS A 101 1.53 17.02 5.91
C LYS A 101 1.92 15.86 5.01
N GLN A 102 2.08 14.65 5.52
CA GLN A 102 2.82 13.60 4.84
C GLN A 102 1.90 12.60 4.12
N ARG A 103 2.36 12.08 3.00
CA ARG A 103 1.74 10.97 2.24
C ARG A 103 2.85 10.07 1.76
N LEU A 104 2.97 8.89 2.37
CA LEU A 104 4.00 7.89 2.08
C LEU A 104 5.40 8.53 1.95
N ASN A 105 5.73 9.48 2.82
CA ASN A 105 7.03 10.15 2.79
C ASN A 105 8.10 9.17 3.27
N LYS A 106 9.11 8.92 2.44
CA LYS A 106 10.19 7.98 2.76
C LYS A 106 11.28 8.67 3.59
N LYS A 107 11.78 7.97 4.59
CA LYS A 107 12.99 8.31 5.33
C LYS A 107 13.85 7.08 5.48
N GLU A 108 15.16 7.23 5.30
CA GLU A 108 16.14 6.22 5.63
C GLU A 108 16.69 6.47 7.03
N LEU A 109 16.69 5.44 7.86
CA LEU A 109 17.28 5.42 9.19
C LEU A 109 18.55 4.58 9.17
N LYS A 110 19.52 4.95 10.02
CA LYS A 110 20.70 4.14 10.29
C LYS A 110 20.44 3.24 11.49
N ILE A 111 20.77 1.95 11.33
CA ILE A 111 20.73 0.97 12.41
C ILE A 111 22.09 1.01 13.11
N ILE A 112 22.07 1.13 14.43
CA ILE A 112 23.26 1.24 15.26
C ILE A 112 23.37 -0.03 16.09
N GLU A 113 24.50 -0.72 16.00
CA GLU A 113 24.84 -1.79 16.94
C GLU A 113 25.21 -1.19 18.30
N ARG A 114 24.43 -1.53 19.32
CA ARG A 114 24.75 -1.11 20.69
C ARG A 114 25.86 -2.00 21.22
N LYS A 115 27.10 -1.52 21.19
CA LYS A 115 28.18 -2.17 21.95
C LYS A 115 27.90 -1.97 23.44
N ASN A 116 27.79 -3.07 24.18
CA ASN A 116 27.66 -3.05 25.64
C ASN A 116 28.90 -2.40 26.28
N LYS A 117 28.91 -1.07 26.39
CA LYS A 117 29.82 -0.34 27.28
C LYS A 117 28.98 0.40 28.32
N GLY A 118 28.71 -0.32 29.41
CA GLY A 118 28.76 0.22 30.78
C GLY A 118 27.76 1.29 31.24
N ILE A 119 26.81 1.78 30.43
CA ILE A 119 25.85 2.78 30.93
C ILE A 119 24.42 2.35 30.62
N LYS A 120 23.72 1.89 31.66
CA LYS A 120 22.27 1.69 31.71
C LYS A 120 21.58 3.07 31.71
N LEU A 121 21.72 3.83 30.63
CA LEU A 121 20.92 5.02 30.41
C LEU A 121 19.48 4.54 30.13
N GLU A 122 18.70 4.40 31.20
CA GLU A 122 17.25 4.38 31.11
C GLU A 122 16.83 5.73 30.54
N LEU A 123 16.73 5.80 29.21
CA LEU A 123 16.08 6.90 28.53
C LEU A 123 14.61 6.89 29.00
N GLN A 124 14.29 7.77 29.96
CA GLN A 124 12.93 8.01 30.39
C GLN A 124 12.05 8.32 29.17
N ASN A 125 10.82 7.82 29.17
CA ASN A 125 9.85 7.97 28.06
C ASN A 125 10.31 7.34 26.72
N THR A 126 10.89 6.13 26.76
CA THR A 126 11.17 5.36 25.53
C THR A 126 10.30 4.11 25.44
N VAL A 127 9.77 3.85 24.24
CA VAL A 127 9.11 2.60 23.89
C VAL A 127 10.14 1.71 23.21
N LYS A 128 10.26 0.48 23.69
CA LYS A 128 11.17 -0.53 23.12
C LYS A 128 10.35 -1.65 22.51
N ILE A 129 10.53 -1.88 21.22
CA ILE A 129 9.91 -2.98 20.48
C ILE A 129 11.00 -3.97 20.15
N ARG A 130 10.81 -5.24 20.53
CA ARG A 130 11.72 -6.33 20.18
C ARG A 130 11.06 -7.23 19.17
N ILE A 131 11.80 -7.58 18.12
CA ILE A 131 11.37 -8.48 17.05
C ILE A 131 12.22 -9.73 17.17
N ASN A 132 11.57 -10.87 17.40
CA ASN A 132 12.18 -12.20 17.35
C ASN A 132 11.85 -12.84 16.01
N ALA A 133 12.83 -12.94 15.12
CA ALA A 133 12.66 -13.50 13.79
C ALA A 133 12.48 -15.02 13.76
N SER A 134 12.91 -15.72 14.81
CA SER A 134 12.81 -17.18 14.91
C SER A 134 11.38 -17.64 15.21
N GLN A 135 10.53 -16.74 15.73
CA GLN A 135 9.12 -17.02 15.95
C GLN A 135 8.29 -16.60 14.73
N GLN A 136 7.84 -17.58 13.96
CA GLN A 136 7.04 -17.37 12.75
C GLN A 136 5.55 -17.60 12.99
N TYR A 137 4.72 -16.91 12.21
CA TYR A 137 3.26 -17.02 12.23
C TYR A 137 2.74 -17.32 10.81
N GLN A 138 1.56 -16.82 10.45
CA GLN A 138 0.95 -17.06 9.14
C GLN A 138 1.75 -16.44 7.98
N LYS A 139 1.68 -17.07 6.82
CA LYS A 139 2.11 -16.48 5.56
C LYS A 139 1.05 -15.47 5.08
N ILE A 140 1.49 -14.34 4.57
CA ILE A 140 0.60 -13.31 4.01
C ILE A 140 0.51 -13.52 2.50
N LEU A 141 -0.70 -13.80 2.01
CA LEU A 141 -0.96 -13.97 0.57
C LEU A 141 -0.75 -12.65 -0.19
N GLY A 142 -1.25 -11.54 0.36
CA GLY A 142 -1.13 -10.24 -0.26
C GLY A 142 -2.15 -9.23 0.24
N PHE A 143 -2.19 -8.10 -0.46
CA PHE A 143 -3.09 -7.00 -0.16
C PHE A 143 -3.73 -6.50 -1.46
N GLY A 144 -4.97 -6.06 -1.38
CA GLY A 144 -5.56 -5.32 -2.48
C GLY A 144 -7.00 -4.91 -2.29
N GLY A 145 -7.79 -5.00 -3.36
CA GLY A 145 -9.14 -4.42 -3.42
C GLY A 145 -10.14 -5.26 -4.19
N ALA A 146 -11.38 -4.79 -4.26
CA ALA A 146 -12.45 -5.43 -4.99
C ALA A 146 -12.66 -4.77 -6.37
N PHE A 147 -12.92 -5.60 -7.39
CA PHE A 147 -13.30 -5.19 -8.74
C PHE A 147 -14.81 -5.36 -8.91
N THR A 148 -15.57 -4.49 -8.27
CA THR A 148 -17.04 -4.43 -8.38
C THR A 148 -17.45 -3.72 -9.68
N ASP A 149 -18.72 -3.84 -10.07
CA ASP A 149 -19.26 -3.13 -11.24
C ASP A 149 -19.13 -1.61 -11.06
N ALA A 150 -19.37 -1.09 -9.85
CA ALA A 150 -19.14 0.32 -9.54
C ALA A 150 -17.70 0.77 -9.81
N VAL A 151 -16.70 -0.06 -9.50
CA VAL A 151 -15.29 0.25 -9.84
C VAL A 151 -15.11 0.32 -11.35
N GLY A 152 -15.57 -0.71 -12.08
CA GLY A 152 -15.46 -0.73 -13.54
C GLY A 152 -16.19 0.45 -14.21
N TYR A 153 -17.38 0.79 -13.73
CA TYR A 153 -18.15 1.94 -14.20
C TYR A 153 -17.39 3.26 -13.97
N ASN A 154 -16.92 3.53 -12.74
CA ASN A 154 -16.16 4.75 -12.42
C ASN A 154 -14.85 4.85 -13.22
N LEU A 155 -14.15 3.73 -13.43
CA LEU A 155 -12.96 3.69 -14.28
C LEU A 155 -13.31 4.05 -15.73
N ASN A 156 -14.44 3.55 -16.23
CA ASN A 156 -14.90 3.81 -17.59
C ASN A 156 -15.25 5.27 -17.85
N LEU A 157 -15.67 6.03 -16.83
CA LEU A 157 -15.89 7.49 -16.92
C LEU A 157 -14.58 8.29 -17.05
N LEU A 158 -13.43 7.72 -16.70
CA LEU A 158 -12.14 8.39 -16.84
C LEU A 158 -11.59 8.25 -18.26
N THR A 159 -10.84 9.27 -18.69
CA THR A 159 -10.00 9.16 -19.90
C THR A 159 -9.04 7.98 -19.77
N LYS A 160 -8.68 7.35 -20.90
CA LYS A 160 -7.75 6.21 -20.93
C LYS A 160 -6.45 6.50 -20.16
N LYS A 161 -5.90 7.72 -20.28
CA LYS A 161 -4.64 8.11 -19.63
C LYS A 161 -4.81 8.21 -18.11
N THR A 162 -5.87 8.86 -17.63
CA THR A 162 -6.15 8.97 -16.19
C THR A 162 -6.45 7.60 -15.58
N ARG A 163 -7.24 6.77 -16.28
CA ARG A 163 -7.54 5.40 -15.87
C ARG A 163 -6.27 4.57 -15.67
N MET A 164 -5.36 4.60 -16.66
CA MET A 164 -4.07 3.92 -16.56
C MET A 164 -3.20 4.44 -15.42
N GLN A 165 -3.18 5.76 -15.19
CA GLN A 165 -2.42 6.35 -14.08
C GLN A 165 -2.94 5.85 -12.73
N LEU A 166 -4.27 5.85 -12.52
CA LEU A 166 -4.90 5.38 -11.29
C LEU A 166 -4.65 3.88 -11.05
N LEU A 167 -4.64 3.07 -12.10
CA LEU A 167 -4.37 1.64 -11.93
C LEU A 167 -2.89 1.34 -11.70
N ARG A 168 -1.98 2.17 -12.23
CA ARG A 168 -0.57 2.10 -11.89
C ARG A 168 -0.33 2.43 -10.43
N THR A 169 -1.00 3.42 -9.85
CA THR A 169 -0.82 3.73 -8.43
C THR A 169 -1.23 2.57 -7.51
N TYR A 170 -2.20 1.74 -7.90
CA TYR A 170 -2.56 0.54 -7.16
C TYR A 170 -1.63 -0.64 -7.41
N PHE A 171 -1.39 -1.03 -8.67
CA PHE A 171 -0.85 -2.35 -9.01
C PHE A 171 0.58 -2.33 -9.57
N ASP A 172 1.08 -1.19 -10.04
CA ASP A 172 2.40 -1.15 -10.69
C ASP A 172 3.52 -1.46 -9.71
N LYS A 173 4.39 -2.40 -10.10
CA LYS A 173 5.50 -2.91 -9.29
C LYS A 173 6.56 -1.88 -8.96
N ASN A 174 6.72 -0.81 -9.71
CA ASN A 174 7.80 0.18 -9.49
C ASN A 174 7.22 1.51 -9.03
N ILE A 175 6.03 1.85 -9.53
CA ILE A 175 5.40 3.15 -9.32
C ILE A 175 4.42 3.17 -8.14
N GLY A 176 3.62 2.11 -7.98
CA GLY A 176 2.46 2.12 -7.10
C GLY A 176 2.68 1.51 -5.71
N ILE A 177 1.56 1.29 -5.02
CA ILE A 177 1.52 0.58 -3.72
C ILE A 177 1.54 -0.94 -3.86
N ARG A 178 1.55 -1.45 -5.10
CA ARG A 178 1.77 -2.87 -5.44
C ARG A 178 0.75 -3.81 -4.81
N TYR A 179 -0.53 -3.54 -5.02
CA TYR A 179 -1.58 -4.52 -4.76
C TYR A 179 -1.28 -5.82 -5.52
N THR A 180 -1.47 -6.94 -4.83
CA THR A 180 -1.20 -8.29 -5.35
C THR A 180 -2.45 -9.17 -5.35
N VAL A 181 -3.55 -8.71 -4.75
CA VAL A 181 -4.80 -9.46 -4.63
C VAL A 181 -5.97 -8.64 -5.17
N GLY A 182 -6.85 -9.31 -5.90
CA GLY A 182 -8.11 -8.75 -6.40
C GLY A 182 -9.28 -9.63 -6.01
N ARG A 183 -10.34 -9.06 -5.45
CA ARG A 183 -11.61 -9.75 -5.22
C ARG A 183 -12.59 -9.41 -6.34
N VAL A 184 -13.10 -10.42 -7.04
CA VAL A 184 -14.11 -10.24 -8.10
C VAL A 184 -15.42 -10.85 -7.60
N PRO A 185 -16.52 -10.06 -7.47
CA PRO A 185 -17.83 -10.63 -7.19
C PRO A 185 -18.27 -11.59 -8.30
N ILE A 186 -18.92 -12.69 -7.94
CA ILE A 186 -19.61 -13.56 -8.91
C ILE A 186 -20.98 -12.94 -9.13
N SER A 187 -21.22 -12.44 -10.33
CA SER A 187 -22.41 -11.66 -10.69
C SER A 187 -22.57 -10.35 -9.89
N SER A 188 -23.80 -9.93 -9.61
CA SER A 188 -24.10 -8.65 -8.96
C SER A 188 -23.81 -8.63 -7.45
N CYS A 189 -23.61 -7.43 -6.91
CA CYS A 189 -23.65 -7.15 -5.48
C CYS A 189 -24.32 -5.78 -5.22
N ASP A 190 -24.33 -5.32 -3.97
CA ASP A 190 -24.81 -3.99 -3.58
C ASP A 190 -24.07 -2.82 -4.26
N PHE A 191 -22.88 -3.07 -4.81
CA PHE A 191 -22.11 -2.15 -5.66
C PHE A 191 -22.28 -2.43 -7.16
N SER A 192 -23.41 -3.01 -7.56
CA SER A 192 -23.82 -3.19 -8.96
C SER A 192 -24.84 -2.16 -9.40
N LEU A 193 -24.88 -1.89 -10.71
CA LEU A 193 -25.83 -0.94 -11.29
C LEU A 193 -27.27 -1.49 -11.35
N ARG A 194 -27.40 -2.81 -11.31
CA ARG A 194 -28.65 -3.56 -11.23
C ARG A 194 -28.39 -4.90 -10.55
N VAL A 195 -29.47 -5.57 -10.14
CA VAL A 195 -29.42 -6.96 -9.68
C VAL A 195 -29.44 -7.88 -10.89
N TYR A 196 -28.54 -8.85 -10.92
CA TYR A 196 -28.47 -9.92 -11.93
C TYR A 196 -27.78 -11.15 -11.34
N SER A 197 -28.03 -12.32 -11.93
CA SER A 197 -27.20 -13.52 -11.81
C SER A 197 -26.58 -13.86 -13.19
N TYR A 198 -25.84 -14.97 -13.29
CA TYR A 198 -25.40 -15.49 -14.58
C TYR A 198 -26.42 -16.41 -15.24
N CYS A 199 -27.50 -16.76 -14.55
CA CYS A 199 -28.50 -17.71 -15.00
C CYS A 199 -29.86 -17.37 -14.36
N ASP A 200 -30.46 -16.26 -14.80
CA ASP A 200 -31.73 -15.75 -14.26
C ASP A 200 -32.98 -16.45 -14.83
N THR A 201 -32.82 -17.53 -15.60
CA THR A 201 -33.95 -18.32 -16.11
C THR A 201 -34.42 -19.32 -15.05
N ASP A 202 -35.70 -19.24 -14.67
CA ASP A 202 -36.33 -20.15 -13.71
C ASP A 202 -36.18 -21.63 -14.13
N ASP A 203 -35.98 -22.51 -13.15
CA ASP A 203 -35.83 -23.97 -13.31
C ASP A 203 -34.71 -24.43 -14.26
N ASP A 204 -33.74 -23.58 -14.61
CA ASP A 204 -32.59 -23.96 -15.44
C ASP A 204 -31.48 -24.68 -14.64
N PHE A 205 -31.82 -25.80 -14.01
CA PHE A 205 -30.87 -26.65 -13.29
C PHE A 205 -29.76 -27.22 -14.16
N LYS A 206 -29.91 -27.14 -15.50
CA LYS A 206 -28.94 -27.60 -16.49
C LYS A 206 -28.03 -26.47 -16.98
N LEU A 207 -28.18 -25.24 -16.48
CA LEU A 207 -27.37 -24.07 -16.84
C LEU A 207 -27.34 -23.80 -18.36
N LYS A 208 -28.43 -24.08 -19.08
CA LYS A 208 -28.50 -23.88 -20.54
C LYS A 208 -28.42 -22.41 -20.94
N THR A 209 -28.87 -21.51 -20.06
CA THR A 209 -28.91 -20.07 -20.27
C THR A 209 -27.81 -19.33 -19.52
N PHE A 210 -26.86 -20.06 -18.93
CA PHE A 210 -25.71 -19.46 -18.25
C PHE A 210 -24.92 -18.56 -19.21
N SER A 211 -24.76 -17.30 -18.84
CA SER A 211 -23.95 -16.35 -19.59
C SER A 211 -23.36 -15.28 -18.67
N LEU A 212 -22.17 -14.79 -19.02
CA LEU A 212 -21.59 -13.63 -18.34
C LEU A 212 -22.37 -12.38 -18.74
N ALA A 213 -22.57 -11.47 -17.79
CA ALA A 213 -23.29 -10.22 -18.06
C ALA A 213 -22.40 -9.18 -18.76
N GLU A 214 -23.02 -8.16 -19.33
CA GLU A 214 -22.33 -7.01 -19.95
C GLU A 214 -21.37 -6.33 -18.96
N GLU A 215 -21.74 -6.28 -17.68
CA GLU A 215 -20.90 -5.79 -16.59
C GLU A 215 -19.61 -6.61 -16.48
N ASP A 216 -19.69 -7.94 -16.60
CA ASP A 216 -18.50 -8.79 -16.62
C ASP A 216 -17.63 -8.54 -17.83
N LEU A 217 -18.20 -8.35 -19.02
CA LEU A 217 -17.46 -8.21 -20.29
C LEU A 217 -16.84 -6.82 -20.49
N HIS A 218 -17.50 -5.76 -20.01
CA HIS A 218 -17.13 -4.38 -20.30
C HIS A 218 -16.71 -3.57 -19.08
N MET A 219 -17.07 -3.99 -17.86
CA MET A 219 -16.68 -3.32 -16.62
C MET A 219 -15.64 -4.13 -15.87
N LYS A 220 -15.93 -5.39 -15.53
CA LYS A 220 -14.99 -6.28 -14.84
C LYS A 220 -13.99 -6.93 -15.77
N ALA A 221 -14.23 -7.02 -17.07
CA ALA A 221 -13.27 -7.50 -18.07
C ALA A 221 -12.63 -6.38 -18.88
N SER A 222 -13.01 -5.11 -18.74
CA SER A 222 -12.04 -4.04 -19.02
C SER A 222 -10.84 -4.10 -18.04
N THR A 223 -11.02 -4.81 -16.91
CA THR A 223 -9.97 -5.37 -16.06
C THR A 223 -9.13 -6.47 -16.73
N ASN A 224 -9.49 -7.07 -17.88
CA ASN A 224 -8.63 -8.03 -18.62
C ASN A 224 -7.34 -7.38 -19.16
N LEU A 225 -7.35 -6.06 -19.43
CA LEU A 225 -6.10 -5.32 -19.68
C LEU A 225 -5.17 -5.37 -18.45
N TYR A 226 -5.77 -5.48 -17.25
CA TYR A 226 -5.10 -5.48 -15.95
C TYR A 226 -4.81 -6.89 -15.44
N ILE A 227 -5.63 -7.91 -15.76
CA ILE A 227 -5.27 -9.32 -15.59
C ILE A 227 -4.04 -9.62 -16.45
N LYS A 228 -3.99 -9.12 -17.69
CA LYS A 228 -2.76 -9.18 -18.52
C LYS A 228 -1.59 -8.39 -17.92
N PHE A 229 -1.85 -7.29 -17.20
CA PHE A 229 -0.81 -6.52 -16.49
C PHE A 229 -0.31 -7.27 -15.24
N LEU A 230 -1.20 -7.93 -14.49
CA LEU A 230 -0.92 -8.77 -13.33
C LEU A 230 -0.27 -10.11 -13.72
N GLN A 231 -0.58 -10.66 -14.89
CA GLN A 231 0.04 -11.87 -15.44
C GLN A 231 1.43 -11.61 -16.04
N LYS A 232 1.73 -10.38 -16.48
CA LYS A 232 3.09 -9.96 -16.89
C LYS A 232 4.01 -9.59 -15.72
N ILE A 233 3.51 -9.71 -14.50
CA ILE A 233 4.20 -9.42 -13.26
C ILE A 233 4.81 -10.72 -12.67
N GLU A 234 4.60 -11.89 -13.26
CA GLU A 234 5.45 -13.08 -13.01
C GLU A 234 6.68 -13.06 -13.94
#